data_AF-A0A0W0D0P9-F1
#
_entry.id   AF-A0A0W0D0P9-F1
#
_cell.length_a   1.000
_cell.length_b   1.000
_cell.length_c   1.000
_cell.angle_alpha   90.00
_cell.angle_beta   90.00
_cell.angle_gamma   90.00
#
_symmetry.space_group_name_H-M   'P 1'
#
loop_
_entity.id
_entity.type
_entity.pdbx_description
1 polymer ?
#
loop_
_entity_poly.entity_id
_entity_poly.type
_entity_poly.pdbx_seq_one_letter_code
_entity_poly.pdbx_strand_id
1 'polypeptide(L)'
;MSPPGAKAYMGWWGHLGSPKQKGITSYSVSPYAQKPLAHSMHNAVFNTFRRVKSQALYVLIPAGIYYYWWINSRDYNEYLYTKAGREELERVNN
;
A
#
# COMPACT_ATOMS: atom_id res chain seq x y z
N MET A 1 -12.54 -15.87 40.99
CA MET A 1 -12.00 -14.51 40.80
C MET A 1 -10.96 -14.60 39.69
N SER A 2 -11.09 -13.85 38.60
CA SER A 2 -10.08 -13.86 37.54
C SER A 2 -8.78 -13.20 38.04
N PRO A 3 -7.59 -13.66 37.58
CA PRO A 3 -6.32 -13.04 37.94
C PRO A 3 -6.27 -11.56 37.51
N PRO A 4 -5.53 -10.69 38.23
CA PRO A 4 -5.34 -9.31 37.81
C PRO A 4 -4.62 -9.25 36.45
N GLY A 5 -5.16 -8.43 35.54
CA GLY A 5 -4.59 -8.24 34.21
C GLY A 5 -3.35 -7.35 34.20
N ALA A 6 -2.42 -7.62 33.29
CA ALA A 6 -1.23 -6.79 33.07
C ALA A 6 -1.60 -5.39 32.54
N LYS A 7 -0.74 -4.40 32.80
CA LYS A 7 -0.88 -3.06 32.20
C LYS A 7 -0.65 -3.16 30.68
N ALA A 8 -1.55 -2.56 29.91
CA ALA A 8 -1.47 -2.49 28.46
C ALA A 8 -1.65 -1.04 27.98
N TYR A 9 -1.25 -0.75 26.74
CA TYR A 9 -1.41 0.56 26.12
C TYR A 9 -2.84 0.85 25.64
N MET A 10 -3.77 -0.07 25.82
CA MET A 10 -5.17 0.05 25.40
C MET A 10 -6.09 -0.59 26.44
N GLY A 11 -7.11 0.17 26.88
CA GLY A 11 -8.19 -0.31 27.75
C GLY A 11 -9.47 -0.60 26.97
N TRP A 12 -10.64 -0.44 27.61
CA TRP A 12 -11.96 -0.63 26.99
C TRP A 12 -12.77 0.67 26.92
N TRP A 13 -14.02 0.60 26.44
CA TRP A 13 -14.96 1.71 26.49
C TRP A 13 -15.04 2.32 27.90
N GLY A 14 -14.89 3.63 27.99
CA GLY A 14 -14.84 4.39 29.26
C GLY A 14 -13.45 4.51 29.90
N HIS A 15 -12.44 3.74 29.47
CA HIS A 15 -11.08 3.81 30.04
C HIS A 15 -9.99 3.39 29.01
N LEU A 16 -10.05 3.94 27.80
CA LEU A 16 -9.22 3.53 26.66
C LEU A 16 -7.71 3.70 26.89
N GLY A 17 -7.29 4.57 27.82
CA GLY A 17 -5.88 4.91 28.06
C GLY A 17 -5.38 6.11 27.26
N SER A 18 -6.29 6.84 26.59
CA SER A 18 -5.97 8.06 25.85
C SER A 18 -5.81 9.28 26.77
N PRO A 19 -5.13 10.35 26.30
CA PRO A 19 -5.10 11.64 27.00
C PRO A 19 -6.51 12.17 27.25
N LYS A 20 -6.69 12.91 28.35
CA LYS A 20 -7.97 13.54 28.69
C LYS A 20 -8.35 14.56 27.60
N GLN A 21 -9.56 14.44 27.05
CA GLN A 21 -10.10 15.35 26.03
C GLN A 21 -11.15 16.26 26.67
N LYS A 22 -11.05 17.58 26.45
CA LYS A 22 -12.02 18.57 26.94
C LYS A 22 -12.21 19.66 25.86
N GLY A 23 -13.45 20.08 25.63
CA GLY A 23 -13.78 21.18 24.71
C GLY A 23 -13.94 20.77 23.24
N ILE A 24 -13.91 19.48 22.92
CA ILE A 24 -14.15 18.97 21.57
C ILE A 24 -15.63 18.53 21.49
N THR A 25 -16.37 19.09 20.54
CA THR A 25 -17.76 18.70 20.26
C THR A 25 -17.85 18.10 18.88
N SER A 26 -18.36 16.88 18.77
CA SER A 26 -18.59 16.19 17.50
C SER A 26 -20.07 16.20 17.14
N TYR A 27 -20.35 16.35 15.84
CA TYR A 27 -21.70 16.32 15.29
C TYR A 27 -21.79 15.24 14.21
N SER A 28 -22.94 14.59 14.13
CA SER A 28 -23.23 13.58 13.11
C SER A 28 -24.70 13.66 12.69
N VAL A 29 -24.99 13.20 11.48
CA VAL A 29 -26.35 13.09 10.94
C VAL A 29 -26.70 11.61 10.82
N SER A 30 -27.93 11.23 11.19
CA SER A 30 -28.40 9.84 11.02
C SER A 30 -28.21 9.37 9.58
N PRO A 31 -27.65 8.16 9.34
CA PRO A 31 -27.47 7.64 7.98
C PRO A 31 -28.77 7.55 7.17
N TYR A 32 -29.91 7.33 7.83
CA TYR A 32 -31.23 7.28 7.19
C TYR A 32 -31.73 8.66 6.70
N ALA A 33 -31.14 9.75 7.19
CA ALA A 33 -31.44 11.11 6.75
C ALA A 33 -30.47 11.61 5.67
N GLN A 34 -29.49 10.80 5.26
CA GLN A 34 -28.51 11.15 4.23
C GLN A 34 -28.82 10.45 2.91
N LYS A 35 -28.39 11.06 1.80
CA LYS A 35 -28.40 10.38 0.49
C LYS A 35 -27.21 9.40 0.44
N PRO A 36 -27.43 8.08 0.37
CA PRO A 36 -26.33 7.12 0.30
C PRO A 36 -25.50 7.37 -0.97
N LEU A 37 -24.17 7.32 -0.83
CA LEU A 37 -23.22 7.51 -1.94
C LEU A 37 -23.31 8.87 -2.66
N ALA A 38 -23.84 9.90 -2.00
CA ALA A 38 -23.85 11.25 -2.55
C ALA A 38 -22.44 11.70 -2.96
N HIS A 39 -22.29 12.22 -4.18
CA HIS A 39 -21.02 12.66 -4.76
C HIS A 39 -19.94 11.56 -4.90
N SER A 40 -20.31 10.29 -4.72
CA SER A 40 -19.36 9.17 -4.83
C SER A 40 -18.66 9.14 -6.17
N MET A 41 -19.34 9.36 -7.30
CA MET A 41 -18.72 9.33 -8.63
C MET A 41 -17.69 10.45 -8.84
N HIS A 42 -18.07 11.70 -8.52
CA HIS A 42 -17.17 12.85 -8.62
C HIS A 42 -15.95 12.68 -7.69
N ASN A 43 -16.19 12.30 -6.44
CA ASN A 43 -15.12 12.09 -5.47
C ASN A 43 -14.26 10.87 -5.84
N ALA A 44 -14.85 9.78 -6.32
CA ALA A 44 -14.13 8.58 -6.72
C ALA A 44 -13.19 8.82 -7.89
N VAL A 45 -13.48 9.75 -8.79
CA VAL A 45 -12.57 10.08 -9.89
C VAL A 45 -11.50 11.07 -9.43
N PHE A 46 -11.90 12.27 -8.99
CA PHE A 46 -10.94 13.36 -8.75
C PHE A 46 -10.13 13.15 -7.47
N ASN A 47 -10.76 12.67 -6.39
CA ASN A 47 -10.04 12.43 -5.15
C ASN A 47 -9.11 11.22 -5.28
N THR A 48 -9.53 10.17 -5.97
CA THR A 48 -8.67 9.00 -6.21
C THR A 48 -7.46 9.38 -7.05
N PHE A 49 -7.65 10.11 -8.15
CA PHE A 49 -6.52 10.59 -8.94
C PHE A 49 -5.56 11.45 -8.11
N ARG A 50 -6.07 12.40 -7.33
CA ARG A 50 -5.25 13.23 -6.42
C ARG A 50 -4.43 12.38 -5.44
N ARG A 51 -5.02 11.33 -4.86
CA ARG A 51 -4.34 10.43 -3.92
C ARG A 51 -3.28 9.57 -4.63
N VAL A 52 -3.64 8.95 -5.76
CA VAL A 52 -2.73 8.10 -6.54
C VAL A 52 -1.55 8.91 -7.06
N LYS A 53 -1.78 10.10 -7.61
CA LYS A 53 -0.71 10.99 -8.09
C LYS A 53 0.35 11.26 -7.03
N SER A 54 -0.06 11.47 -5.77
CA SER A 54 0.88 11.75 -4.68
C SER A 54 1.77 10.57 -4.28
N GLN A 55 1.35 9.35 -4.58
CA GLN A 55 2.06 8.11 -4.23
C GLN A 55 2.69 7.40 -5.44
N ALA A 56 2.29 7.79 -6.66
CA ALA A 56 2.65 7.09 -7.89
C ALA A 56 4.17 6.93 -8.04
N LEU A 57 4.97 7.96 -7.75
CA LEU A 57 6.42 7.89 -7.92
C LEU A 57 7.08 6.91 -6.94
N TYR A 58 6.57 6.79 -5.71
CA TYR A 58 7.10 5.84 -4.72
C TYR A 58 6.85 4.38 -5.11
N VAL A 59 5.88 4.11 -5.99
CA VAL A 59 5.57 2.76 -6.47
C VAL A 59 6.17 2.51 -7.85
N LEU A 60 5.94 3.43 -8.79
CA LEU A 60 6.33 3.27 -10.19
C LEU A 60 7.84 3.29 -10.39
N ILE A 61 8.59 4.10 -9.63
CA ILE A 61 10.05 4.15 -9.78
C ILE A 61 10.67 2.82 -9.33
N PRO A 62 10.43 2.31 -8.10
CA PRO A 62 10.95 1.00 -7.70
C PRO A 62 10.45 -0.13 -8.59
N ALA A 63 9.14 -0.16 -8.91
CA ALA A 63 8.59 -1.19 -9.79
C ALA A 63 9.24 -1.18 -11.18
N GLY A 64 9.47 0.00 -11.75
CA GLY A 64 10.14 0.17 -13.03
C GLY A 64 11.57 -0.35 -12.99
N ILE A 65 12.35 0.01 -11.95
CA ILE A 65 13.74 -0.47 -11.78
C ILE A 65 13.79 -2.00 -11.79
N TYR A 66 12.97 -2.65 -10.96
CA TYR A 66 12.93 -4.11 -10.88
C TYR A 66 12.44 -4.75 -12.17
N TYR A 67 11.45 -4.16 -12.82
CA TYR A 67 10.90 -4.68 -14.07
C TYR A 67 11.92 -4.64 -15.21
N TYR A 68 12.65 -3.53 -15.35
CA TYR A 68 13.72 -3.42 -16.36
C TYR A 68 14.88 -4.37 -16.08
N TRP A 69 15.27 -4.51 -14.81
CA TRP A 69 16.32 -5.46 -14.43
C TRP A 69 15.92 -6.91 -14.74
N TRP A 70 14.66 -7.26 -14.46
CA TRP A 70 14.12 -8.57 -14.76
C TRP A 70 14.10 -8.87 -16.26
N ILE A 71 13.59 -7.94 -17.08
CA ILE A 71 13.55 -8.12 -18.54
C ILE A 71 14.97 -8.32 -19.09
N ASN A 72 15.92 -7.47 -18.69
CA ASN A 72 17.30 -7.58 -19.17
C ASN A 72 17.92 -8.93 -18.80
N SER A 73 17.72 -9.40 -17.57
CA SER A 73 18.24 -10.69 -17.11
C SER A 73 17.59 -11.86 -17.84
N ARG A 74 16.27 -11.80 -18.05
CA ARG A 74 15.51 -12.82 -18.77
C ARG A 74 15.95 -12.93 -20.23
N ASP A 75 16.03 -11.81 -20.93
CA ASP A 75 16.37 -11.77 -22.35
C ASP A 75 17.83 -12.19 -22.58
N TYR A 76 18.74 -11.78 -21.68
CA TYR A 76 20.13 -12.25 -21.69
C TYR A 76 20.22 -13.75 -21.43
N ASN A 77 19.47 -14.28 -20.46
CA ASN A 77 19.40 -15.71 -20.20
C ASN A 77 18.89 -16.49 -21.42
N GLU A 78 17.82 -16.02 -22.06
CA GLU A 78 17.28 -16.64 -23.27
C GLU A 78 18.32 -16.64 -24.40
N TYR A 79 19.01 -15.53 -24.63
CA TYR A 79 20.09 -15.42 -25.61
C TYR A 79 21.22 -16.43 -25.35
N LEU A 80 21.69 -16.59 -24.11
CA LEU A 80 22.77 -17.53 -23.76
C LEU A 80 22.44 -18.97 -24.14
N TYR A 81 21.16 -19.37 -24.04
CA TYR A 81 20.72 -20.71 -24.40
C TYR A 81 20.31 -20.87 -25.88
N THR A 82 20.52 -19.84 -26.72
CA THR A 82 20.41 -19.98 -28.18
C THR A 82 21.68 -20.56 -28.80
N LYS A 83 21.60 -20.95 -30.08
CA LYS A 83 22.80 -21.36 -30.84
C LYS A 83 23.84 -20.24 -30.95
N ALA A 84 23.39 -18.99 -31.07
CA ALA A 84 24.28 -17.83 -31.23
C ALA A 84 25.03 -17.49 -29.93
N GLY A 85 24.41 -17.70 -28.77
CA GLY A 85 25.00 -17.39 -27.46
C GLY A 85 25.85 -18.51 -26.85
N ARG A 86 26.02 -19.67 -27.51
CA ARG A 86 26.70 -20.84 -26.93
C ARG A 86 28.14 -20.56 -26.51
N GLU A 87 28.92 -19.86 -27.33
CA GLU A 87 30.32 -19.52 -27.00
C GLU A 87 30.39 -18.61 -25.77
N GLU A 88 29.44 -17.68 -25.66
CA GLU A 88 29.36 -16.78 -24.51
C GLU A 88 28.90 -17.51 -23.24
N LEU A 89 27.96 -18.45 -23.36
CA LEU A 89 27.54 -19.32 -22.27
C LEU A 89 28.69 -20.16 -21.73
N GLU A 90 29.46 -20.80 -22.61
CA GLU A 90 30.63 -21.59 -22.21
C GLU A 90 31.70 -20.73 -21.51
N ARG A 91 31.87 -19.47 -21.93
CA ARG A 91 32.78 -18.51 -21.28
C ARG A 91 32.33 -18.10 -19.88
N VAL A 92 31.04 -17.84 -19.65
CA VAL A 92 30.52 -17.33 -18.37
C VAL A 92 30.17 -18.43 -17.37
N ASN A 93 30.10 -19.69 -17.82
CA ASN A 93 29.79 -20.85 -16.99
C ASN A 93 31.05 -21.61 -16.48
N ASN A 94 32.23 -21.20 -16.92
CA ASN A 94 33.53 -21.64 -16.38
C ASN A 94 33.98 -20.74 -15.23
#